data_AF-A0A2A4QH89-F1
#
_entry.id   AF-A0A2A4QH89-F1
#
_cell.length_a   1.000
_cell.length_b   1.000
_cell.length_c   1.000
_cell.angle_alpha   90.00
_cell.angle_beta   90.00
_cell.angle_gamma   90.00
#
_symmetry.space_group_name_H-M   'P 1'
#
loop_
_entity.id
_entity.type
_entity.pdbx_description
1 polymer ?
#
loop_
_entity_poly.entity_id
_entity_poly.type
_entity_poly.pdbx_seq_one_letter_code
_entity_poly.pdbx_strand_id
1 'polypeptide(L)'
;MEKSHLYKVDEFGVKNYNYGFLGFFSLGVFSLLNVILAYVTFLAEVSTVNSPVQNYVDALWLMLMSSTTIGFGDVYPITFVGRAAVFVMFILGVGILGGVGAVFANKIFGFADTNIKNRELRRQNEDILAQNIQIHHKLEKLEKILETLSK
;
A
#
# COMPACT_ATOMS: atom_id res chain seq x y z
N MET A 1 -11.79 13.33 18.52
CA MET A 1 -11.56 12.73 17.18
C MET A 1 -10.93 13.76 16.27
N GLU A 2 -9.62 13.71 16.09
CA GLU A 2 -8.89 14.62 15.20
C GLU A 2 -9.09 14.15 13.75
N LYS A 3 -9.80 14.95 12.93
CA LYS A 3 -10.05 14.65 11.53
C LYS A 3 -8.99 15.37 10.69
N SER A 4 -7.91 14.67 10.38
CA SER A 4 -7.02 15.06 9.29
C SER A 4 -7.57 14.50 7.98
N HIS A 5 -7.43 15.24 6.88
CA HIS A 5 -7.87 14.82 5.55
C HIS A 5 -7.14 13.55 5.04
N LEU A 6 -6.10 13.11 5.74
CA LEU A 6 -5.19 12.02 5.35
C LEU A 6 -5.39 10.73 6.16
N TYR A 7 -5.89 10.84 7.40
CA TYR A 7 -6.09 9.69 8.28
C TYR A 7 -7.25 9.93 9.25
N LYS A 8 -7.99 8.86 9.58
CA LYS A 8 -8.89 8.83 10.73
C LYS A 8 -8.22 8.03 11.85
N VAL A 9 -8.12 8.64 13.02
CA VAL A 9 -7.79 7.90 14.25
C VAL A 9 -9.07 7.36 14.82
N ASP A 10 -9.15 6.04 14.99
CA ASP A 10 -10.27 5.38 15.65
C ASP A 10 -10.20 5.61 17.19
N GLU A 11 -11.31 5.36 17.90
CA GLU A 11 -11.44 5.39 19.37
C GLU A 11 -10.32 4.61 20.11
N PHE A 12 -9.69 3.64 19.46
CA PHE A 12 -8.58 2.82 19.94
C PHE A 12 -7.18 3.30 19.48
N GLY A 13 -7.05 4.48 18.87
CA GLY A 13 -5.75 5.08 18.52
C GLY A 13 -5.12 4.59 17.20
N VAL A 14 -5.81 3.72 16.45
CA VAL A 14 -5.31 3.18 15.18
C VAL A 14 -5.52 4.19 14.04
N LYS A 15 -4.45 4.49 13.29
CA LYS A 15 -4.49 5.38 12.13
C LYS A 15 -4.98 4.62 10.88
N ASN A 16 -6.18 4.93 10.43
CA ASN A 16 -6.73 4.44 9.18
C ASN A 16 -6.44 5.44 8.05
N TYR A 17 -5.44 5.12 7.22
CA TYR A 17 -5.13 5.88 6.01
C TYR A 17 -6.21 5.64 4.95
N ASN A 18 -6.55 6.70 4.21
CA ASN A 18 -7.47 6.55 3.08
C ASN A 18 -6.74 5.89 1.91
N TYR A 19 -6.83 4.56 1.80
CA TYR A 19 -6.22 3.77 0.73
C TYR A 19 -6.63 4.23 -0.68
N GLY A 20 -7.84 4.79 -0.83
CA GLY A 20 -8.27 5.39 -2.09
C GLY A 20 -7.44 6.63 -2.45
N PHE A 21 -7.29 7.55 -1.50
CA PHE A 21 -6.45 8.74 -1.69
C PHE A 21 -4.99 8.37 -1.99
N LEU A 22 -4.43 7.41 -1.25
CA LEU A 22 -3.07 6.93 -1.47
C LEU A 22 -2.90 6.32 -2.88
N GLY A 23 -3.87 5.53 -3.35
CA GLY A 23 -3.86 4.97 -4.71
C GLY A 23 -3.91 6.05 -5.79
N PHE A 24 -4.82 7.03 -5.68
CA PHE A 24 -4.90 8.14 -6.64
C PHE A 24 -3.64 9.01 -6.63
N PHE A 25 -3.09 9.29 -5.45
CA PHE A 25 -1.85 10.04 -5.30
C PHE A 25 -0.68 9.31 -5.99
N SER A 26 -0.53 8.00 -5.74
CA SER A 26 0.49 7.16 -6.38
C SER A 26 0.35 7.13 -7.91
N LEU A 27 -0.87 7.06 -8.45
CA LEU A 27 -1.13 7.14 -9.90
C LEU A 27 -0.76 8.51 -10.50
N GLY A 28 -1.00 9.59 -9.76
CA GLY A 28 -0.58 10.93 -10.14
C GLY A 28 0.94 11.05 -10.22
N VAL A 29 1.65 10.57 -9.19
CA VAL A 29 3.12 10.54 -9.15
C VAL A 29 3.66 9.66 -10.28
N PHE A 30 3.08 8.49 -10.53
CA PHE A 30 3.47 7.60 -11.62
C PHE A 30 3.34 8.26 -13.00
N SER A 31 2.22 8.93 -13.25
CA SER A 31 1.98 9.64 -14.52
C SER A 31 2.99 10.79 -14.70
N LEU A 32 3.26 11.54 -13.63
CA LEU A 32 4.23 12.64 -13.66
C LEU A 32 5.65 12.11 -13.96
N LEU A 33 6.07 11.02 -13.30
CA LEU A 33 7.38 10.40 -13.53
C LEU A 33 7.53 9.90 -14.97
N ASN A 34 6.48 9.27 -15.53
CA ASN A 34 6.49 8.85 -16.93
C ASN A 34 6.74 10.03 -17.87
N VAL A 35 6.00 11.13 -17.69
CA VAL A 35 6.13 12.33 -18.53
C VAL A 35 7.51 12.96 -18.40
N ILE A 36 8.02 13.13 -17.18
CA ILE A 36 9.33 13.77 -16.94
C ILE A 36 10.47 12.91 -17.50
N LEU A 37 10.50 11.61 -17.18
CA LEU A 37 11.59 10.73 -17.62
C LEU A 37 11.52 10.45 -19.13
N ALA A 38 10.32 10.41 -19.72
CA ALA A 38 10.16 10.36 -21.17
C ALA A 38 10.73 11.61 -21.82
N TYR A 39 10.51 12.79 -21.23
CA TYR A 39 11.03 14.04 -21.79
C TYR A 39 12.55 14.10 -21.74
N VAL A 40 13.14 13.69 -20.60
CA VAL A 40 14.61 13.55 -20.45
C VAL A 40 15.18 12.56 -21.47
N THR A 41 14.54 11.41 -21.63
CA THR A 41 14.99 10.37 -22.59
C THR A 41 14.88 10.87 -24.02
N PHE A 42 13.76 11.52 -24.37
CA PHE A 42 13.58 12.12 -25.69
C PHE A 42 14.66 13.15 -26.01
N LEU A 43 14.95 14.08 -25.09
CA LEU A 43 16.01 15.08 -25.29
C LEU A 43 17.40 14.44 -25.45
N ALA A 44 17.67 13.36 -24.72
CA ALA A 44 18.94 12.65 -24.82
C ALA A 44 19.09 11.89 -26.15
N GLU A 45 17.99 11.35 -26.68
CA GLU A 45 18.02 10.41 -27.80
C GLU A 45 17.74 11.05 -29.16
N VAL A 46 16.93 12.11 -29.24
CA VAL A 46 16.40 12.67 -30.51
C VAL A 46 17.48 13.13 -31.50
N SER A 47 18.63 13.57 -30.99
CA SER A 47 19.76 14.02 -31.84
C SER A 47 20.76 12.90 -32.15
N THR A 48 20.50 11.67 -31.68
CA THR A 48 21.44 10.55 -31.84
C THR A 48 21.11 9.75 -33.10
N VAL A 49 22.11 9.58 -33.96
CA VAL A 49 21.99 8.78 -35.18
C VAL A 49 21.70 7.32 -34.80
N ASN A 50 20.68 6.73 -35.46
CA ASN A 50 20.19 5.36 -35.22
C ASN A 50 19.51 5.11 -33.86
N SER A 51 19.08 6.14 -33.13
CA SER A 51 18.26 5.88 -31.93
C SER A 51 16.87 5.37 -32.32
N PRO A 52 16.36 4.29 -31.70
CA PRO A 52 14.96 3.88 -31.86
C PRO A 52 13.95 4.89 -31.32
N VAL A 53 14.37 5.81 -30.45
CA VAL A 53 13.50 6.86 -29.90
C VAL A 53 13.47 8.05 -30.87
N GLN A 54 12.47 8.09 -31.75
CA GLN A 54 12.38 9.09 -32.82
C GLN A 54 11.54 10.31 -32.42
N ASN A 55 10.54 10.11 -31.57
CA ASN A 55 9.66 11.17 -31.11
C ASN A 55 9.34 11.02 -29.60
N TYR A 56 8.65 12.02 -29.04
CA TYR A 56 8.31 12.02 -27.63
C TYR A 56 7.30 10.90 -27.24
N VAL A 57 6.44 10.48 -28.17
CA VAL A 57 5.50 9.38 -27.95
C VAL A 57 6.25 8.06 -27.79
N ASP A 58 7.31 7.84 -28.56
CA ASP A 58 8.18 6.66 -28.41
C ASP A 58 8.86 6.65 -27.03
N ALA A 59 9.28 7.82 -26.54
CA ALA A 59 9.88 7.94 -25.20
C ALA A 59 8.85 7.67 -24.09
N LEU A 60 7.60 8.12 -24.24
CA LEU A 60 6.51 7.79 -23.31
C LEU A 60 6.18 6.31 -23.32
N TRP A 61 6.11 5.70 -24.51
CA TRP A 61 5.95 4.27 -24.69
C TRP A 61 7.05 3.49 -23.97
N LEU A 62 8.31 3.89 -24.19
CA LEU A 62 9.47 3.31 -23.52
C LEU A 62 9.36 3.40 -21.99
N MET A 63 8.97 4.55 -21.42
CA MET A 63 8.79 4.69 -19.98
C MET A 63 7.69 3.77 -19.44
N LEU A 64 6.55 3.70 -20.13
CA LEU A 64 5.44 2.85 -19.74
C LEU A 64 5.85 1.37 -19.73
N MET A 65 6.50 0.92 -20.81
CA MET A 65 6.98 -0.46 -20.97
C MET A 65 8.06 -0.80 -19.95
N SER A 66 8.93 0.16 -19.62
CA SER A 66 9.97 -0.01 -18.60
C SER A 66 9.35 -0.14 -17.21
N SER A 67 8.39 0.71 -16.89
CA SER A 67 7.77 0.76 -15.57
C SER A 67 6.96 -0.49 -15.22
N THR A 68 6.35 -1.10 -16.24
CA THR A 68 5.59 -2.35 -16.16
C THR A 68 6.46 -3.59 -16.27
N THR A 69 7.77 -3.42 -16.51
CA THR A 69 8.74 -4.50 -16.73
C THR A 69 8.45 -5.39 -17.94
N ILE A 70 7.61 -4.95 -18.88
CA ILE A 70 7.28 -5.72 -20.09
C ILE A 70 8.42 -5.64 -21.10
N GLY A 71 8.86 -4.42 -21.44
CA GLY A 71 10.02 -4.15 -22.30
C GLY A 71 10.09 -4.96 -23.62
N PHE A 72 9.20 -4.71 -24.59
CA PHE A 72 9.23 -5.41 -25.89
C PHE A 72 10.54 -5.27 -26.67
N GLY A 73 11.31 -4.21 -26.41
CA GLY A 73 12.62 -3.97 -27.05
C GLY A 73 12.52 -3.36 -28.45
N ASP A 74 11.34 -2.94 -28.87
CA ASP A 74 11.06 -2.16 -30.08
C ASP A 74 11.64 -0.73 -29.99
N VAL A 75 11.55 -0.13 -28.81
CA VAL A 75 12.14 1.18 -28.50
C VAL A 75 13.07 1.03 -27.30
N TYR A 76 14.28 1.57 -27.38
CA TYR A 76 15.27 1.53 -26.30
C TYR A 76 16.28 2.68 -26.41
N PRO A 77 16.82 3.18 -25.28
CA PRO A 77 17.81 4.24 -25.30
C PRO A 77 19.21 3.71 -25.63
N ILE A 78 19.94 4.42 -26.48
CA ILE A 78 21.32 4.09 -26.82
C ILE A 78 22.34 5.01 -26.13
N THR A 79 21.90 6.17 -25.65
CA THR A 79 22.73 7.12 -24.91
C THR A 79 22.85 6.75 -23.42
N PHE A 80 23.93 7.21 -22.80
CA PHE A 80 24.13 7.04 -21.36
C PHE A 80 23.01 7.67 -20.53
N VAL A 81 22.59 8.89 -20.91
CA VAL A 81 21.54 9.64 -20.19
C VAL A 81 20.18 8.96 -20.34
N GLY A 82 19.81 8.52 -21.55
CA GLY A 82 18.57 7.78 -21.77
C GLY A 82 18.53 6.45 -20.98
N ARG A 83 19.65 5.72 -20.94
CA ARG A 83 19.78 4.50 -20.12
C ARG A 83 19.64 4.78 -18.63
N ALA A 84 20.22 5.87 -18.13
CA ALA A 84 20.08 6.26 -16.73
C ALA A 84 18.62 6.61 -16.39
N ALA A 85 17.90 7.31 -17.27
CA ALA A 85 16.48 7.62 -17.09
C ALA A 85 15.61 6.35 -17.03
N VAL A 86 15.82 5.40 -17.95
CA VAL A 86 15.14 4.10 -17.92
C VAL A 86 15.48 3.30 -16.66
N PHE A 87 16.74 3.31 -16.22
CA PHE A 87 17.15 2.63 -14.99
C PHE A 87 16.42 3.17 -13.76
N VAL A 88 16.29 4.50 -13.64
CA VAL A 88 15.47 5.13 -12.59
C VAL A 88 14.02 4.66 -12.69
N MET A 89 13.48 4.55 -13.91
CA MET A 89 12.12 4.08 -14.12
C MET A 89 11.89 2.62 -13.71
N PHE A 90 12.89 1.73 -13.85
CA PHE A 90 12.77 0.35 -13.36
C PHE A 90 12.57 0.28 -11.84
N ILE A 91 13.34 1.07 -11.08
CA ILE A 91 13.25 1.08 -9.62
C ILE A 91 11.91 1.68 -9.17
N LEU A 92 11.54 2.82 -9.73
CA LEU A 92 10.33 3.54 -9.31
C LEU A 92 9.04 2.88 -9.82
N GLY A 93 9.04 2.40 -11.06
CA GLY A 93 7.86 1.82 -11.72
C GLY A 93 7.36 0.58 -10.98
N VAL A 94 8.25 -0.37 -10.69
CA VAL A 94 7.90 -1.60 -9.96
C VAL A 94 7.37 -1.29 -8.56
N GLY A 95 8.03 -0.37 -7.83
CA GLY A 95 7.61 0.00 -6.49
C GLY A 95 6.21 0.63 -6.46
N ILE A 96 5.93 1.56 -7.38
CA ILE A 96 4.64 2.25 -7.43
C ILE A 96 3.53 1.32 -7.90
N LEU A 97 3.74 0.58 -9.00
CA LEU A 97 2.73 -0.36 -9.52
C LEU A 97 2.44 -1.49 -8.53
N GLY A 98 3.46 -2.01 -7.85
CA GLY A 98 3.28 -2.99 -6.77
C GLY A 98 2.43 -2.45 -5.61
N GLY A 99 2.70 -1.21 -5.18
CA GLY A 99 1.90 -0.54 -4.15
C GLY A 99 0.45 -0.30 -4.57
N VAL A 100 0.22 0.16 -5.81
CA VAL A 100 -1.13 0.34 -6.37
C VAL A 100 -1.86 -1.01 -6.47
N GLY A 101 -1.17 -2.06 -6.91
CA GLY A 101 -1.69 -3.43 -6.95
C GLY A 101 -2.11 -3.95 -5.57
N ALA A 102 -1.32 -3.68 -4.53
CA ALA A 102 -1.66 -4.04 -3.16
C ALA A 102 -2.91 -3.29 -2.65
N VAL A 103 -3.01 -1.99 -2.93
CA VAL A 103 -4.22 -1.19 -2.61
C VAL A 103 -5.46 -1.76 -3.31
N PHE A 104 -5.33 -2.12 -4.58
CA PHE A 104 -6.42 -2.71 -5.36
C PHE A 104 -6.83 -4.09 -4.83
N ALA A 105 -5.86 -4.97 -4.56
CA ALA A 105 -6.11 -6.29 -3.97
C ALA A 105 -6.80 -6.19 -2.61
N ASN A 106 -6.38 -5.25 -1.76
CA ASN A 106 -7.04 -5.00 -0.48
C ASN A 106 -8.49 -4.54 -0.65
N LYS A 107 -8.78 -3.71 -1.66
CA LYS A 107 -10.13 -3.21 -1.89
C LYS A 107 -11.08 -4.26 -2.48
N ILE A 108 -10.58 -5.13 -3.35
CA ILE A 108 -11.41 -6.17 -3.99
C ILE A 108 -11.60 -7.37 -3.09
N PHE A 109 -10.52 -7.85 -2.48
CA PHE A 109 -10.52 -9.14 -1.80
C PHE A 109 -10.52 -9.04 -0.28
N GLY A 110 -10.34 -7.84 0.28
CA GLY A 110 -10.25 -7.67 1.73
C GLY A 110 -9.07 -8.45 2.36
N PHE A 111 -8.06 -8.85 1.57
CA PHE A 111 -6.96 -9.70 2.06
C PHE A 111 -6.19 -9.08 3.23
N ALA A 112 -6.22 -7.75 3.41
CA ALA A 112 -5.65 -7.05 4.55
C ALA A 112 -6.67 -6.60 5.62
N ASP A 113 -7.88 -7.17 5.69
CA ASP A 113 -8.80 -6.95 6.82
C ASP A 113 -8.32 -7.68 8.10
N THR A 114 -7.05 -7.46 8.47
CA THR A 114 -6.54 -7.77 9.81
C THR A 114 -7.29 -6.93 10.86
N ASN A 115 -7.77 -5.74 10.50
CA ASN A 115 -8.45 -4.84 11.43
C ASN A 115 -9.82 -5.36 11.90
N ILE A 116 -10.63 -5.97 11.03
CA ILE A 116 -11.92 -6.54 11.44
C ILE A 116 -11.69 -7.73 12.37
N LYS A 117 -10.77 -8.61 11.99
CA LYS A 117 -10.41 -9.79 12.79
C LYS A 117 -9.83 -9.40 14.16
N ASN A 118 -8.98 -8.36 14.22
CA ASN A 118 -8.46 -7.82 15.47
C ASN A 118 -9.54 -7.14 16.33
N ARG A 119 -10.55 -6.51 15.72
CA ARG A 119 -11.67 -5.90 16.47
C ARG A 119 -12.54 -6.97 17.12
N GLU A 120 -12.84 -8.03 16.39
CA GLU A 120 -13.64 -9.14 16.90
C GLU A 120 -12.87 -9.92 17.97
N LEU A 121 -11.57 -10.17 17.77
CA LEU A 121 -10.67 -10.75 18.78
C LEU A 121 -10.60 -9.91 20.06
N ARG A 122 -10.51 -8.57 19.96
CA ARG A 122 -10.48 -7.69 21.13
C ARG A 122 -11.79 -7.69 21.89
N ARG A 123 -12.94 -7.68 21.20
CA ARG A 123 -14.25 -7.80 21.84
C ARG A 123 -14.42 -9.16 22.53
N GLN A 124 -14.01 -10.24 21.86
CA GLN A 124 -13.99 -11.57 22.46
C GLN A 124 -13.12 -11.61 23.72
N ASN A 125 -11.94 -10.96 23.71
CA ASN A 125 -11.08 -10.89 24.88
C ASN A 125 -11.73 -10.11 26.04
N GLU A 126 -12.41 -9.00 25.78
CA GLU A 126 -13.16 -8.26 26.82
C GLU A 126 -14.30 -9.09 27.41
N ASP A 127 -15.06 -9.78 26.56
CA ASP A 127 -16.14 -10.68 26.99
C ASP A 127 -15.60 -11.85 27.84
N ILE A 128 -14.48 -12.45 27.44
CA ILE A 128 -13.80 -13.51 28.21
C ILE A 128 -13.33 -12.97 29.57
N LEU A 129 -12.81 -11.74 29.62
CA LEU A 129 -12.35 -11.13 30.87
C LEU A 129 -13.52 -10.90 31.83
N ALA A 130 -14.64 -10.41 31.32
CA ALA A 130 -15.86 -10.22 32.10
C ALA A 130 -16.41 -11.56 32.64
N GLN A 131 -16.38 -12.62 31.83
CA GLN A 131 -16.75 -13.96 32.27
C GLN A 131 -15.81 -14.48 33.37
N ASN A 132 -14.50 -14.30 33.23
CA ASN A 132 -13.52 -14.67 34.26
C ASN A 132 -13.79 -13.98 35.60
N ILE A 133 -14.06 -12.67 35.59
CA ILE A 133 -14.43 -11.93 36.80
C ILE A 133 -15.70 -12.51 37.44
N GLN A 134 -16.71 -12.84 36.62
CA GLN A 134 -17.97 -13.42 37.09
C GLN A 134 -17.78 -14.82 37.70
N ILE A 135 -16.89 -15.64 37.11
CA ILE A 135 -16.52 -16.95 37.62
C ILE A 135 -15.80 -16.81 38.97
N HIS A 136 -14.82 -15.91 39.08
CA HIS A 136 -14.12 -15.64 40.34
C HIS A 136 -15.10 -15.25 41.46
N HIS A 137 -16.05 -14.36 41.18
CA HIS A 137 -17.04 -13.95 42.17
C HIS A 137 -17.99 -15.10 42.59
N LYS A 138 -18.34 -16.00 41.67
CA LYS A 138 -19.12 -17.21 42.01
C LYS A 138 -18.32 -18.19 42.87
N LEU A 139 -17.02 -18.35 42.61
CA LEU A 139 -16.12 -19.18 43.41
C LEU A 139 -16.00 -18.64 44.84
N GLU A 140 -15.75 -17.35 45.03
CA GLU A 140 -15.71 -16.72 46.36
C GLU A 140 -17.02 -16.91 47.13
N LYS A 141 -18.16 -16.84 46.44
CA LYS A 141 -19.47 -17.05 47.06
C LYS A 141 -19.66 -18.50 47.51
N LEU A 142 -19.24 -19.47 46.69
CA LEU A 142 -19.27 -20.90 47.03
C LEU A 142 -18.34 -21.21 48.20
N GLU A 143 -17.15 -20.63 48.21
CA GLU A 143 -16.17 -20.77 49.30
C GLU A 143 -16.74 -20.28 50.63
N LYS A 144 -17.35 -19.09 50.66
CA LYS A 144 -18.04 -18.57 51.86
C LYS A 144 -19.17 -19.49 52.34
N ILE A 145 -19.97 -20.06 51.43
CA ILE A 145 -21.06 -20.98 51.79
C ILE A 145 -20.48 -22.26 52.41
N LEU A 146 -19.41 -22.80 51.84
CA LEU A 146 -18.73 -23.99 52.38
C LEU A 146 -18.13 -23.71 53.76
N GLU A 147 -17.49 -22.56 53.98
CA GLU A 147 -16.98 -22.16 55.30
C GLU A 147 -18.09 -22.07 56.35
N THR A 148 -19.27 -21.56 55.97
CA THR A 148 -20.42 -21.51 56.88
C THR A 148 -21.04 -22.87 57.18
N LEU A 149 -20.95 -23.84 56.27
CA LEU A 149 -21.44 -25.21 56.47
C LEU A 149 -20.42 -26.12 57.19
N SER A 150 -19.14 -25.76 57.15
CA SER A 150 -18.05 -26.45 57.83
C SER A 150 -17.89 -26.05 59.32
N LYS A 151 -18.63 -25.03 59.78
CA LYS A 151 -18.73 -24.62 61.19
C LYS A 151 -19.98 -25.19 61.83
#